data_AF-A0AB74URY4-F1
#
_entry.id   AF-A0AB74URY4-F1
#
_cell.length_a   1.000
_cell.length_b   1.000
_cell.length_c   1.000
_cell.angle_alpha   90.00
_cell.angle_beta   90.00
_cell.angle_gamma   90.00
#
_symmetry.space_group_name_H-M   'P 1'
#
loop_
_entity.id
_entity.type
_entity.pdbx_description
1 polymer ?
#
loop_
_entity_poly.entity_id
_entity_poly.type
_entity_poly.pdbx_seq_one_letter_code
_entity_poly.pdbx_strand_id
1 'polypeptide(L)'
;MFAVRLVVLIFLVFYSWSMGQIPPSGLNAFGKVVAFSFFIAAPLLYLLPTLEALLKEHPNLPAIGLVNVLLGWSLIGWVVAEVWALKKPEPVAAVAVAGAPTVSATPRETKTCPYCAEEILVAAVKCKHCGSELSV
;
A
#
# COMPACT_ATOMS: atom_id res chain seq x y z
N MET A 1 -16.16 5.95 -13.58
CA MET A 1 -16.80 4.95 -12.71
C MET A 1 -17.27 5.59 -11.40
N PHE A 2 -16.41 6.41 -10.75
CA PHE A 2 -16.77 7.27 -9.62
C PHE A 2 -18.10 8.05 -9.77
N ALA A 3 -18.23 8.87 -10.82
CA ALA A 3 -19.44 9.70 -11.03
C ALA A 3 -20.72 8.86 -11.21
N VAL A 4 -20.62 7.73 -11.92
CA VAL A 4 -21.74 6.80 -12.12
C VAL A 4 -22.20 6.21 -10.80
N ARG A 5 -21.28 5.85 -9.91
CA ARG A 5 -21.63 5.31 -8.58
C ARG A 5 -22.20 6.35 -7.64
N LEU A 6 -21.65 7.56 -7.66
CA LEU A 6 -22.17 8.67 -6.87
C LEU A 6 -23.63 8.94 -7.25
N VAL A 7 -23.93 8.96 -8.56
CA VAL A 7 -25.30 9.07 -9.06
C VAL A 7 -26.17 7.89 -8.63
N VAL A 8 -25.67 6.65 -8.72
CA VAL A 8 -26.42 5.44 -8.29
C VAL A 8 -26.69 5.44 -6.79
N LEU A 9 -25.75 5.84 -5.96
CA LEU A 9 -25.92 5.92 -4.50
C LEU A 9 -26.90 7.03 -4.11
N ILE A 10 -26.80 8.21 -4.73
CA ILE A 10 -27.78 9.29 -4.51
C ILE A 10 -29.18 8.83 -4.92
N PHE A 11 -29.30 8.18 -6.09
CA PHE A 11 -30.57 7.65 -6.55
C PHE A 11 -31.13 6.58 -5.59
N LEU A 12 -30.30 5.64 -5.13
CA LEU A 12 -30.71 4.61 -4.17
C LEU A 12 -31.09 5.19 -2.80
N VAL A 13 -30.36 6.18 -2.30
CA VAL A 13 -30.69 6.85 -1.04
C VAL A 13 -32.00 7.61 -1.17
N PHE A 14 -32.19 8.36 -2.25
CA PHE A 14 -33.42 9.11 -2.49
C PHE A 14 -34.61 8.16 -2.69
N TYR A 15 -34.44 7.09 -3.46
CA TYR A 15 -35.46 6.07 -3.67
C TYR A 15 -35.81 5.35 -2.37
N SER A 16 -34.82 4.95 -1.57
CA SER A 16 -35.02 4.31 -0.27
C SER A 16 -35.75 5.24 0.71
N TRP A 17 -35.36 6.52 0.75
CA TRP A 17 -36.03 7.55 1.55
C TRP A 17 -37.48 7.79 1.09
N SER A 18 -37.74 7.86 -0.22
CA SER A 18 -39.08 8.01 -0.79
C SER A 18 -39.97 6.80 -0.51
N MET A 19 -39.44 5.58 -0.60
CA MET A 19 -40.18 4.34 -0.35
C MET A 19 -40.41 4.09 1.14
N GLY A 20 -39.53 4.59 2.01
CA GLY A 20 -39.68 4.51 3.47
C GLY A 20 -40.83 5.34 4.03
N GLN A 21 -41.38 6.29 3.27
CA GLN A 21 -42.56 7.07 3.67
C GLN A 21 -43.89 6.35 3.36
N ILE A 22 -43.86 5.25 2.60
CA ILE A 22 -45.06 4.50 2.22
C ILE A 22 -45.38 3.49 3.34
N PRO A 23 -46.62 3.46 3.88
CA PRO A 23 -47.00 2.50 4.91
C PRO A 23 -46.85 1.06 4.40
N PRO A 24 -46.40 0.10 5.23
CA PRO A 24 -46.09 -1.28 4.80
C PRO A 24 -47.26 -2.02 4.15
N SER A 25 -48.50 -1.63 4.47
CA SER A 25 -49.74 -2.16 3.90
C SER A 25 -49.99 -1.71 2.46
N GLY A 26 -49.34 -0.64 1.99
CA GLY A 26 -49.44 -0.13 0.62
C GLY A 26 -48.33 -0.63 -0.33
N LEU A 27 -47.40 -1.47 0.15
CA LEU A 27 -46.23 -1.87 -0.61
C LEU A 27 -46.44 -3.17 -1.40
N ASN A 28 -46.46 -3.05 -2.73
CA ASN A 28 -46.59 -4.18 -3.66
C ASN A 28 -45.38 -5.13 -3.58
N ALA A 29 -45.53 -6.37 -4.07
CA ALA A 29 -44.45 -7.37 -4.08
C ALA A 29 -43.17 -6.86 -4.75
N PHE A 30 -43.30 -6.12 -5.87
CA PHE A 30 -42.17 -5.46 -6.52
C PHE A 30 -41.47 -4.44 -5.62
N GLY A 31 -42.23 -3.58 -4.92
CA GLY A 31 -41.68 -2.59 -4.00
C GLY A 31 -40.89 -3.23 -2.85
N LYS A 32 -41.36 -4.38 -2.34
CA LYS A 32 -40.64 -5.18 -1.34
C LYS A 32 -39.30 -5.70 -1.88
N VAL A 33 -39.29 -6.28 -3.07
CA VAL A 33 -38.04 -6.76 -3.71
C VAL A 33 -37.04 -5.63 -3.87
N VAL A 34 -37.47 -4.47 -4.37
CA VAL A 34 -36.56 -3.32 -4.54
C VAL A 34 -36.06 -2.81 -3.19
N ALA A 35 -36.93 -2.71 -2.18
CA ALA A 35 -36.53 -2.32 -0.83
C ALA A 35 -35.48 -3.29 -0.23
N PHE A 36 -35.68 -4.60 -0.37
CA PHE A 36 -34.71 -5.59 0.12
C PHE A 36 -33.41 -5.60 -0.68
N SER A 37 -33.44 -5.29 -1.98
CA SER A 37 -32.24 -5.24 -2.82
C SER A 37 -31.21 -4.21 -2.34
N PHE A 38 -31.66 -3.14 -1.65
CA PHE A 38 -30.78 -2.13 -1.05
C PHE A 38 -29.79 -2.74 -0.04
N PHE A 39 -30.24 -3.71 0.78
CA PHE A 39 -29.40 -4.35 1.79
C PHE A 39 -28.29 -5.22 1.20
N ILE A 40 -28.41 -5.63 -0.06
CA ILE A 40 -27.38 -6.35 -0.80
C ILE A 40 -26.53 -5.37 -1.62
N ALA A 41 -27.17 -4.48 -2.37
CA ALA A 41 -26.51 -3.58 -3.31
C ALA A 41 -25.67 -2.50 -2.60
N ALA A 42 -26.16 -1.94 -1.50
CA ALA A 42 -25.46 -0.86 -0.82
C ALA A 42 -24.12 -1.30 -0.18
N PRO A 43 -24.03 -2.43 0.57
CA PRO A 43 -22.75 -2.92 1.08
C PRO A 43 -21.78 -3.32 -0.04
N LEU A 44 -22.30 -3.92 -1.12
CA LEU A 44 -21.48 -4.33 -2.27
C LEU A 44 -20.89 -3.12 -2.99
N LEU A 45 -21.68 -2.06 -3.16
CA LEU A 45 -21.21 -0.77 -3.67
C LEU A 45 -20.25 -0.08 -2.70
N TYR A 46 -20.46 -0.19 -1.40
CA TYR A 46 -19.54 0.39 -0.42
C TYR A 46 -18.16 -0.26 -0.44
N LEU A 47 -18.10 -1.59 -0.53
CA LEU A 47 -16.85 -2.36 -0.48
C LEU A 47 -16.08 -2.43 -1.80
N LEU A 48 -16.61 -1.86 -2.86
CA LEU A 48 -16.04 -2.08 -4.18
C LEU A 48 -14.61 -1.53 -4.42
N PRO A 49 -14.12 -0.42 -3.84
CA PRO A 49 -12.70 -0.11 -3.94
C PRO A 49 -11.82 -1.21 -3.33
N THR A 50 -12.28 -1.85 -2.26
CA THR A 50 -11.62 -3.04 -1.69
C THR A 50 -11.73 -4.25 -2.63
N LEU A 51 -12.88 -4.47 -3.26
CA LEU A 51 -13.06 -5.56 -4.24
C LEU A 51 -12.22 -5.34 -5.50
N GLU A 52 -12.10 -4.11 -5.99
CA GLU A 52 -11.23 -3.78 -7.12
C GLU A 52 -9.76 -4.01 -6.79
N ALA A 53 -9.33 -3.66 -5.57
CA ALA A 53 -7.98 -3.97 -5.10
C ALA A 53 -7.75 -5.49 -4.97
N LEU A 54 -8.75 -6.25 -4.52
CA LEU A 54 -8.70 -7.71 -4.43
C LEU A 54 -8.61 -8.36 -5.81
N LEU A 55 -9.45 -7.95 -6.76
CA LEU A 55 -9.45 -8.48 -8.14
C LEU A 55 -8.15 -8.15 -8.89
N LYS A 56 -7.44 -7.11 -8.48
CA LYS A 56 -6.14 -6.69 -9.06
C LYS A 56 -4.94 -7.18 -8.26
N GLU A 57 -5.14 -8.00 -7.22
CA GLU A 57 -4.09 -8.50 -6.33
C GLU A 57 -3.15 -7.38 -5.82
N HIS A 58 -3.76 -6.25 -5.43
CA HIS A 58 -3.00 -5.05 -5.08
C HIS A 58 -2.21 -5.27 -3.79
N PRO A 59 -0.88 -5.01 -3.74
CA PRO A 59 -0.07 -5.25 -2.54
C PRO A 59 -0.54 -4.44 -1.33
N ASN A 60 -1.21 -3.31 -1.55
CA ASN A 60 -1.76 -2.45 -0.49
C ASN A 60 -3.23 -2.74 -0.17
N LEU A 61 -3.76 -3.93 -0.51
CA LEU A 61 -5.13 -4.34 -0.22
C LEU A 61 -5.57 -4.05 1.23
N PRO A 62 -4.83 -4.45 2.29
CA PRO A 62 -5.30 -4.22 3.66
C PRO A 62 -5.41 -2.72 3.97
N ALA A 63 -4.53 -1.89 3.42
CA ALA A 63 -4.56 -0.45 3.65
C ALA A 63 -5.69 0.23 2.88
N ILE A 64 -5.93 -0.16 1.62
CA ILE A 64 -7.08 0.29 0.82
C ILE A 64 -8.39 -0.11 1.52
N GLY A 65 -8.47 -1.35 2.02
CA GLY A 65 -9.61 -1.86 2.77
C GLY A 65 -9.85 -1.08 4.06
N LEU A 66 -8.78 -0.75 4.80
CA LEU A 66 -8.88 0.01 6.05
C LEU A 66 -9.36 1.44 5.80
N VAL A 67 -8.82 2.13 4.79
CA VAL A 67 -9.29 3.46 4.38
C VAL A 67 -10.75 3.40 3.96
N ASN A 68 -11.15 2.38 3.19
CA ASN A 68 -12.53 2.23 2.75
C ASN A 68 -13.49 1.94 3.93
N VAL A 69 -13.12 1.11 4.90
CA VAL A 69 -14.00 0.81 6.04
C VAL A 69 -14.07 1.99 7.01
N LEU A 70 -12.94 2.59 7.37
CA LEU A 70 -12.87 3.63 8.40
C LEU A 70 -13.25 5.02 7.88
N LEU A 71 -12.89 5.34 6.63
CA LEU A 71 -13.10 6.67 6.04
C LEU A 71 -14.08 6.65 4.84
N GLY A 72 -14.58 5.50 4.41
CA GLY A 72 -15.52 5.39 3.27
C GLY A 72 -16.90 5.97 3.52
N TRP A 73 -17.25 6.27 4.77
CA TRP A 73 -18.44 7.08 5.10
C TRP A 73 -18.31 8.54 4.65
N SER A 74 -17.08 9.00 4.40
CA SER A 74 -16.81 10.30 3.80
C SER A 74 -16.57 10.15 2.30
N LEU A 75 -17.12 11.08 1.51
CA LEU A 75 -16.87 11.12 0.07
C LEU A 75 -15.36 11.14 -0.24
N ILE A 76 -14.59 11.87 0.57
CA ILE A 76 -13.14 12.03 0.39
C ILE A 76 -12.41 10.71 0.63
N GLY A 77 -12.65 10.03 1.75
CA GLY A 77 -12.00 8.75 2.06
C GLY A 77 -12.31 7.67 1.03
N TRP A 78 -13.55 7.67 0.52
CA TRP A 78 -13.95 6.78 -0.55
C TRP A 78 -13.24 7.07 -1.88
N VAL A 79 -13.13 8.36 -2.29
CA VAL A 79 -12.34 8.78 -3.48
C VAL A 79 -10.89 8.31 -3.36
N VAL A 80 -10.28 8.53 -2.19
CA VAL A 80 -8.88 8.16 -1.93
C VAL A 80 -8.69 6.65 -2.07
N ALA A 81 -9.59 5.84 -1.50
CA ALA A 81 -9.54 4.39 -1.64
C ALA A 81 -9.69 3.93 -3.11
N GLU A 82 -10.61 4.52 -3.89
CA GLU A 82 -10.76 4.20 -5.32
C GLU A 82 -9.50 4.58 -6.11
N VAL A 83 -8.99 5.81 -5.97
CA VAL A 83 -7.79 6.24 -6.70
C VAL A 83 -6.61 5.34 -6.36
N TRP A 84 -6.48 4.93 -5.10
CA TRP A 84 -5.41 4.03 -4.68
C TRP A 84 -5.57 2.61 -5.25
N ALA A 85 -6.80 2.08 -5.30
CA ALA A 85 -7.11 0.79 -5.91
C ALA A 85 -6.92 0.78 -7.44
N LEU A 86 -7.11 1.94 -8.10
CA LEU A 86 -6.91 2.10 -9.54
C LEU A 86 -5.45 2.31 -9.94
N LYS A 87 -4.64 2.93 -9.07
CA LYS A 87 -3.20 3.11 -9.33
C LYS A 87 -2.55 1.75 -9.52
N LYS A 88 -1.73 1.58 -10.56
CA LYS A 88 -0.91 0.37 -10.66
C LYS A 88 0.06 0.37 -9.48
N PRO A 89 0.31 -0.78 -8.84
CA PRO A 89 1.45 -0.89 -7.95
C PRO A 89 2.67 -0.55 -8.81
N GLU A 90 3.23 0.65 -8.61
CA GLU A 90 4.60 0.86 -9.02
C GLU A 90 5.38 -0.27 -8.36
N PRO A 91 6.27 -0.98 -9.10
CA PRO A 91 7.23 -1.80 -8.42
C PRO A 91 7.84 -0.85 -7.42
N VAL A 92 7.60 -1.12 -6.13
CA VAL A 92 8.35 -0.49 -5.08
C VAL A 92 9.75 -0.93 -5.45
N ALA A 93 10.45 -0.10 -6.24
CA ALA A 93 11.88 -0.11 -6.35
C ALA A 93 12.22 -0.19 -4.89
N ALA A 94 12.69 -1.38 -4.49
CA ALA A 94 13.01 -1.67 -3.11
C ALA A 94 13.67 -0.38 -2.66
N VAL A 95 13.09 0.26 -1.63
CA VAL A 95 13.84 1.26 -0.92
C VAL A 95 14.96 0.41 -0.34
N ALA A 96 15.99 0.19 -1.18
CA ALA A 96 17.33 -0.06 -0.80
C ALA A 96 17.49 0.97 0.27
N VAL A 97 17.65 0.46 1.49
CA VAL A 97 18.07 1.24 2.64
C VAL A 97 19.26 2.03 2.13
N ALA A 98 19.00 3.27 1.72
CA ALA A 98 19.98 4.23 1.25
C ALA A 98 20.68 4.65 2.53
N GLY A 99 21.66 3.84 2.93
CA GLY A 99 22.24 3.92 4.25
C GLY A 99 23.15 2.77 4.67
N ALA A 100 23.43 1.78 3.83
CA ALA A 100 24.69 1.04 3.98
C ALA A 100 25.72 1.75 3.09
N PRO A 101 26.85 2.27 3.63
CA PRO A 101 27.95 2.68 2.78
C PRO A 101 28.42 1.41 2.07
N THR A 102 28.12 1.28 0.78
CA THR A 102 28.85 0.39 -0.11
C THR A 102 30.26 0.97 -0.21
N VAL A 103 31.08 0.66 0.80
CA VAL A 103 32.53 0.75 0.68
C VAL A 103 32.84 -0.17 -0.48
N SER A 104 33.14 0.43 -1.63
CA SER A 104 33.70 -0.24 -2.78
C SER A 104 34.81 -1.15 -2.27
N ALA A 105 34.58 -2.46 -2.31
CA ALA A 105 35.57 -3.43 -1.93
C ALA A 105 36.65 -3.44 -3.02
N THR A 106 37.57 -2.48 -2.93
CA THR A 106 38.88 -2.61 -3.56
C THR A 106 39.45 -3.94 -3.07
N PRO A 107 39.95 -4.83 -3.95
CA PRO A 107 40.67 -6.02 -3.52
C PRO A 107 41.73 -5.59 -2.50
N ARG A 108 41.59 -6.06 -1.26
CA ARG A 108 42.52 -5.73 -0.18
C ARG A 108 43.80 -6.49 -0.43
N GLU A 109 44.71 -5.90 -1.17
CA GLU A 109 46.04 -6.45 -1.41
C GLU A 109 46.83 -6.44 -0.09
N THR A 110 47.41 -7.59 0.25
CA THR A 110 48.15 -7.82 1.49
C THR A 110 49.64 -8.04 1.20
N LYS A 111 50.49 -7.59 2.12
CA LYS A 111 51.94 -7.82 2.13
C LYS A 111 52.37 -8.31 3.51
N THR A 112 53.48 -9.03 3.58
CA THR A 112 54.08 -9.45 4.85
C THR A 112 54.82 -8.29 5.51
N CYS A 113 54.60 -8.07 6.81
CA CYS A 113 55.32 -7.06 7.58
C CYS A 113 56.81 -7.46 7.75
N PRO A 114 57.80 -6.61 7.38
CA PRO A 114 59.22 -6.94 7.47
C PRO A 114 59.75 -7.05 8.91
N TYR A 115 59.01 -6.55 9.90
CA TYR A 115 59.44 -6.52 11.30
C TYR A 115 58.91 -7.69 12.14
N CYS A 116 57.67 -8.13 11.89
CA CYS A 116 57.01 -9.16 12.70
C CYS A 116 56.47 -10.34 11.88
N ALA A 117 56.69 -10.35 10.56
CA ALA A 117 56.28 -11.41 9.63
C ALA A 117 54.76 -11.66 9.50
N GLU A 118 53.92 -10.82 10.10
CA GLU A 118 52.46 -10.95 10.03
C GLU A 118 51.88 -10.32 8.75
N GLU A 119 50.74 -10.82 8.27
CA GLU A 119 50.05 -10.30 7.09
C GLU A 119 49.33 -8.97 7.37
N ILE A 120 49.64 -7.95 6.57
CA ILE A 120 49.09 -6.60 6.70
C ILE A 120 48.63 -6.06 5.34
N LEU A 121 47.78 -5.02 5.34
CA LEU A 121 47.36 -4.36 4.11
C LEU A 121 48.55 -3.63 3.46
N VAL A 122 48.64 -3.66 2.12
CA VAL A 122 49.70 -2.93 1.39
C VAL A 122 49.70 -1.44 1.74
N ALA A 123 48.52 -0.85 1.93
CA ALA A 123 48.30 0.54 2.31
C ALA A 123 48.58 0.86 3.79
N ALA A 124 48.99 -0.12 4.61
CA ALA A 124 49.28 0.13 6.02
C ALA A 124 50.55 0.97 6.19
N VAL A 125 50.41 2.18 6.73
CA VAL A 125 51.53 3.05 7.15
C VAL A 125 52.14 2.56 8.47
N LYS A 126 51.35 1.89 9.31
CA LYS A 126 51.78 1.34 10.60
C LYS A 126 51.25 -0.07 10.80
N CYS A 127 52.10 -0.97 11.28
CA CYS A 127 51.70 -2.35 11.54
C CYS A 127 50.78 -2.44 12.76
N LYS A 128 49.61 -3.08 12.62
CA LYS A 128 48.66 -3.28 13.74
C LYS A 128 49.14 -4.31 14.78
N HIS A 129 50.12 -5.15 14.42
CA HIS A 129 50.59 -6.25 15.27
C HIS A 129 51.80 -5.86 16.12
N CYS A 130 52.84 -5.27 15.51
CA CYS A 130 54.06 -4.87 16.22
C CYS A 130 54.22 -3.36 16.40
N GLY A 131 53.39 -2.52 15.77
CA GLY A 131 53.43 -1.07 15.92
C GLY A 131 54.56 -0.36 15.19
N SER A 132 55.38 -1.05 14.39
CA SER A 132 56.41 -0.40 13.56
C SER A 132 55.79 0.43 12.43
N GLU A 133 56.47 1.52 12.07
CA GLU A 133 56.13 2.33 10.89
C GLU A 133 56.70 1.69 9.62
N LEU A 134 55.90 1.66 8.56
CA LEU A 134 56.18 0.98 7.30
C LEU A 134 56.27 1.95 6.12
N SER A 135 56.16 3.26 6.38
CA SER A 135 56.38 4.32 5.40
C SER A 135 57.87 4.52 5.19
N VAL A 136 58.44 3.76 4.25
CA VAL A 136 59.74 4.01 3.63
C VAL A 136 59.55 4.00 2.13
#